data_AF-A0A4C1WQM5-F1
#
_entry.id   AF-A0A4C1WQM5-F1
#
_cell.length_a   1.000
_cell.length_b   1.000
_cell.length_c   1.000
_cell.angle_alpha   90.00
_cell.angle_beta   90.00
_cell.angle_gamma   90.00
#
_symmetry.space_group_name_H-M   'P 1'
#
loop_
_entity.id
_entity.type
_entity.pdbx_description
1 polymer ?
#
loop_
_entity_poly.entity_id
_entity_poly.type
_entity_poly.pdbx_seq_one_letter_code
_entity_poly.pdbx_strand_id
1 'polypeptide(L)'
;MYYCIAAVHADASLTQVGERQMSSAAERGGRLCLSVARPALSLALQALNGTPQSEGYAPLYNPFEQFFSRYVYRRVRHCFNRPICSAPGVELTLKERRTGDHNWTFRAVEMNVSYSDIKLASPAWTPSPGCLGPPSARGPPTCRSAPLRRRPCEADFNYKRSFTGTERRCINLGSYNYLGFAEGEGECARASAFAARRYGLVLGSSRAELGTCPLHTQLEAATARFLGVESAIVFGMGFATNTLALPGLLGPGCLAISDEKNHASLILGMRLARVTVRVFRHNDVKHLEKLAREAVAEGKWTKIIVVVEGVYSMEGSVVPLPAVLAIKRRYSLYLYLDEAHSVGAMGPRGRGVTDLYGVDPRDVDVLMGTFTKSFGAAGGYIAEPGPSTNPAISAFNYGRAHAGSPLPRFMTAAPEALA
;
A
#
# COMPACT_ATOMS: atom_id res chain seq x y z
N MET A 1 1.60 -5.62 -3.14
CA MET A 1 1.16 -6.84 -2.43
C MET A 1 0.67 -6.37 -1.06
N TYR A 2 -0.62 -6.06 -0.93
CA TYR A 2 -1.24 -5.57 0.31
C TYR A 2 -1.93 -6.76 0.97
N TYR A 3 -1.32 -7.35 2.01
CA TYR A 3 -1.94 -8.43 2.79
C TYR A 3 -2.02 -8.01 4.25
N CYS A 4 -3.19 -7.53 4.66
CA CYS A 4 -3.77 -7.74 5.99
C CYS A 4 -5.18 -7.15 6.03
N ILE A 5 -6.19 -7.94 5.68
CA ILE A 5 -7.56 -7.72 6.17
C ILE A 5 -8.02 -9.08 6.69
N ALA A 6 -7.89 -9.28 8.00
CA ALA A 6 -8.56 -10.37 8.71
C ALA A 6 -9.74 -9.76 9.47
N ALA A 7 -10.95 -9.89 8.93
CA ALA A 7 -12.17 -9.75 9.73
C ALA A 7 -12.37 -11.09 10.46
N VAL A 8 -12.17 -11.11 11.78
CA VAL A 8 -12.44 -12.29 12.62
C VAL A 8 -13.94 -12.39 12.86
N HIS A 9 -14.52 -13.58 12.69
CA HIS A 9 -15.84 -13.90 13.23
C HIS A 9 -15.73 -15.05 14.21
N ALA A 10 -16.22 -14.82 15.43
CA ALA A 10 -16.59 -15.88 16.34
C ALA A 10 -17.99 -16.36 15.92
N ASP A 11 -18.09 -17.53 15.31
CA ASP A 11 -19.38 -18.19 15.06
C ASP A 11 -19.40 -19.50 15.85
N ALA A 12 -20.28 -19.55 16.84
CA ALA A 12 -20.37 -20.58 17.87
C ALA A 12 -21.19 -21.81 17.43
N SER A 13 -21.12 -22.19 16.15
CA SER A 13 -21.95 -23.26 15.58
C SER A 13 -21.16 -24.47 15.08
N LEU A 14 -19.87 -24.59 15.39
CA LEU A 14 -19.09 -25.81 15.17
C LEU A 14 -19.18 -26.73 16.39
N THR A 15 -20.31 -27.44 16.47
CA THR A 15 -20.50 -28.79 17.05
C THR A 15 -19.56 -29.21 18.18
N GLN A 16 -20.15 -29.38 19.38
CA GLN A 16 -19.78 -30.01 20.68
C GLN A 16 -18.55 -30.97 20.83
N VAL A 17 -17.77 -31.26 19.80
CA VAL A 17 -16.52 -32.03 19.89
C VAL A 17 -15.30 -31.12 20.13
N GLY A 18 -15.40 -29.81 19.84
CA GLY A 18 -14.30 -28.85 19.94
C GLY A 18 -14.10 -28.17 21.31
N GLU A 19 -15.10 -28.15 22.19
CA GLU A 19 -15.05 -27.34 23.42
C GLU A 19 -14.13 -27.93 24.50
N ARG A 20 -13.99 -29.27 24.57
CA ARG A 20 -13.07 -29.89 25.55
C ARG A 20 -11.59 -29.77 25.18
N GLN A 21 -11.26 -29.51 23.91
CA GLN A 21 -9.87 -29.32 23.47
C GLN A 21 -9.44 -27.85 23.43
N MET A 22 -10.36 -26.90 23.25
CA MET A 22 -10.02 -25.47 23.23
C MET A 22 -9.83 -24.85 24.62
N SER A 23 -10.53 -25.33 25.66
CA SER A 23 -10.36 -24.80 27.03
C SER A 23 -8.96 -25.09 27.61
N SER A 24 -8.37 -26.25 27.28
CA SER A 24 -7.00 -26.65 27.67
C SER A 24 -5.89 -25.93 26.88
N ALA A 25 -6.22 -25.35 25.73
CA ALA A 25 -5.26 -24.68 24.83
C ALA A 25 -5.14 -23.17 25.10
N ALA A 26 -6.14 -22.54 25.72
CA ALA A 26 -6.13 -21.11 26.03
C ALA A 26 -5.16 -20.76 27.18
N GLU A 27 -4.86 -21.69 28.09
CA GLU A 27 -3.91 -21.47 29.20
C GLU A 27 -2.44 -21.69 28.81
N ARG A 28 -2.15 -22.16 27.59
CA ARG A 28 -0.78 -22.41 27.12
C ARG A 28 -0.49 -21.72 25.80
N GLY A 29 -0.06 -20.45 25.91
CA GLY A 29 0.77 -19.67 25.00
C GLY A 29 0.74 -20.01 23.50
N GLY A 30 0.27 -19.04 22.69
CA GLY A 30 0.17 -19.10 21.23
C GLY A 30 1.47 -19.44 20.48
N ARG A 31 1.80 -20.74 20.39
CA ARG A 31 2.84 -21.30 19.51
C ARG A 31 2.37 -22.46 18.64
N LEU A 32 1.10 -22.87 18.67
CA LEU A 32 0.68 -24.15 18.09
C LEU A 32 0.05 -24.12 16.69
N CYS A 33 -0.24 -22.96 16.09
CA CYS A 33 -0.78 -22.94 14.72
C CYS A 33 0.29 -23.12 13.62
N LEU A 34 1.59 -23.06 13.96
CA LEU A 34 2.72 -23.23 13.04
C LEU A 34 3.48 -24.56 13.21
N SER A 35 3.29 -25.29 14.31
CA SER A 35 4.03 -26.54 14.58
C SER A 35 3.53 -27.72 13.75
N VAL A 36 2.24 -27.77 13.41
CA VAL A 36 1.64 -28.85 12.61
C VAL A 36 1.89 -28.65 11.11
N ALA A 37 2.12 -27.42 10.66
CA ALA A 37 2.36 -27.11 9.25
C ALA A 37 3.83 -27.25 8.82
N ARG A 38 4.81 -27.10 9.73
CA ARG A 38 6.24 -27.07 9.38
C ARG A 38 6.77 -28.33 8.66
N PRO A 39 6.47 -29.57 9.10
CA PRO A 39 6.99 -30.77 8.44
C PRO A 39 6.38 -30.98 7.05
N ALA A 40 5.07 -30.74 6.90
CA ALA A 40 4.37 -30.87 5.63
C ALA A 40 4.77 -29.79 4.61
N LEU A 41 5.03 -28.57 5.08
CA LEU A 41 5.52 -27.47 4.23
C LEU A 41 6.95 -27.74 3.73
N SER A 42 7.83 -28.27 4.59
CA SER A 42 9.20 -28.63 4.24
C SER A 42 9.26 -29.72 3.16
N LEU A 43 8.46 -30.77 3.31
CA LEU A 43 8.36 -31.87 2.34
C LEU A 43 7.76 -31.43 1.01
N ALA A 44 6.72 -30.58 1.03
CA ALA A 44 6.11 -30.04 -0.18
C ALA A 44 7.05 -29.08 -0.94
N LEU A 45 7.83 -28.26 -0.22
CA LEU A 45 8.85 -27.40 -0.82
C LEU A 45 10.02 -28.20 -1.41
N GLN A 46 10.46 -29.26 -0.75
CA GLN A 46 11.51 -30.16 -1.27
C GLN A 46 11.06 -30.90 -2.54
N ALA A 47 9.80 -31.34 -2.62
CA ALA A 47 9.25 -32.01 -3.81
C ALA A 47 9.09 -31.08 -5.03
N LEU A 48 8.95 -29.77 -4.81
CA LEU A 48 8.82 -28.77 -5.88
C LEU A 48 10.17 -28.23 -6.40
N ASN A 49 11.27 -28.46 -5.67
CA ASN A 49 12.63 -28.04 -6.05
C ASN A 49 13.33 -29.02 -7.04
N GLY A 50 12.66 -30.10 -7.45
CA GLY A 50 13.25 -31.18 -8.26
C GLY A 50 13.24 -30.97 -9.78
N THR A 51 12.81 -29.82 -10.31
CA THR A 51 12.83 -29.58 -11.76
C THR A 51 14.20 -29.06 -12.21
N PRO A 52 14.86 -29.69 -13.20
CA PRO A 52 16.14 -29.21 -13.71
C PRO A 52 15.96 -27.80 -14.29
N GLN A 53 16.61 -26.82 -13.67
CA GLN A 53 16.63 -25.45 -14.15
C GLN A 53 17.87 -25.25 -15.02
N SER A 54 17.67 -24.84 -16.26
CA SER A 54 18.77 -24.50 -17.17
C SER A 54 19.52 -23.28 -16.63
N GLU A 55 20.86 -23.36 -16.58
CA GLU A 55 21.70 -22.23 -16.15
C GLU A 55 21.38 -20.97 -16.97
N GLY A 56 21.22 -19.84 -16.28
CA GLY A 56 20.98 -18.53 -16.91
C GLY A 56 19.52 -18.15 -17.20
N TYR A 57 18.55 -19.06 -17.02
CA TYR A 57 17.13 -18.76 -17.23
C TYR A 57 16.36 -18.58 -15.92
N ALA A 58 15.52 -17.55 -15.86
CA ALA A 58 14.58 -17.37 -14.76
C ALA A 58 13.59 -18.56 -14.72
N PRO A 59 13.27 -19.10 -13.54
CA PRO A 59 12.40 -20.26 -13.45
C PRO A 59 11.00 -19.89 -13.94
N LEU A 60 10.44 -20.71 -14.85
CA LEU A 60 9.07 -20.53 -15.35
C LEU A 60 8.01 -20.63 -14.26
N TYR A 61 8.34 -21.30 -13.15
CA TYR A 61 7.46 -21.50 -12.02
C TYR A 61 8.18 -21.20 -10.72
N ASN A 62 7.53 -20.41 -9.85
CA ASN A 62 7.94 -20.28 -8.48
C ASN A 62 7.20 -21.34 -7.62
N PRO A 63 7.90 -22.31 -7.03
CA PRO A 63 7.32 -23.34 -6.15
C PRO A 63 6.39 -22.77 -5.08
N PHE A 64 6.78 -21.66 -4.46
CA PHE A 64 6.00 -21.01 -3.42
C PHE A 64 4.71 -20.42 -3.98
N GLU A 65 4.76 -19.78 -5.16
CA GLU A 65 3.59 -19.19 -5.78
C GLU A 65 2.56 -20.26 -6.18
N GLN A 66 3.03 -21.39 -6.73
CA GLN A 66 2.17 -22.53 -7.02
C GLN A 66 1.52 -23.08 -5.74
N PHE A 67 2.32 -23.28 -4.69
CA PHE A 67 1.83 -23.76 -3.41
C PHE A 67 0.80 -22.80 -2.82
N PHE A 68 1.14 -21.52 -2.72
CA PHE A 68 0.28 -20.48 -2.16
C PHE A 68 -1.03 -20.39 -2.94
N SER A 69 -0.98 -20.29 -4.26
CA SER A 69 -2.17 -20.15 -5.10
C SER A 69 -3.09 -21.37 -5.01
N ARG A 70 -2.52 -22.58 -5.02
CA ARG A 70 -3.29 -23.84 -5.04
C ARG A 70 -3.86 -24.21 -3.67
N TYR A 71 -3.09 -24.03 -2.61
CA TYR A 71 -3.42 -24.59 -1.28
C TYR A 71 -3.85 -23.54 -0.26
N VAL A 72 -3.34 -22.30 -0.37
CA VAL A 72 -3.59 -21.24 0.63
C VAL A 72 -4.62 -20.24 0.11
N TYR A 73 -4.30 -19.53 -0.97
CA TYR A 73 -5.09 -18.43 -1.53
C TYR A 73 -6.53 -18.85 -1.79
N ARG A 74 -6.75 -20.02 -2.42
CA ARG A 74 -8.11 -20.51 -2.69
C ARG A 74 -8.96 -20.66 -1.42
N ARG A 75 -8.36 -21.06 -0.30
CA ARG A 75 -9.09 -21.22 0.97
C ARG A 75 -9.39 -19.87 1.62
N VAL A 76 -8.43 -18.95 1.62
CA VAL A 76 -8.57 -17.64 2.28
C VAL A 76 -9.28 -16.59 1.44
N ARG A 77 -9.35 -16.75 0.10
CA ARG A 77 -9.94 -15.74 -0.80
C ARG A 77 -11.41 -15.46 -0.47
N HIS A 78 -12.13 -16.40 0.14
CA HIS A 78 -13.52 -16.20 0.58
C HIS A 78 -13.64 -15.17 1.71
N CYS A 79 -12.62 -15.00 2.55
CA CYS A 79 -12.57 -13.93 3.54
C CYS A 79 -11.94 -12.66 2.96
N PHE A 80 -10.79 -12.79 2.31
CA PHE A 80 -9.96 -11.65 1.89
C PHE A 80 -10.58 -10.84 0.75
N ASN A 81 -11.29 -11.48 -0.18
CA ASN A 81 -11.78 -10.79 -1.37
C ASN A 81 -13.26 -10.40 -1.24
N ARG A 82 -13.84 -10.38 -0.03
CA ARG A 82 -15.27 -10.06 0.13
C ARG A 82 -15.49 -8.61 -0.33
N PRO A 83 -16.44 -8.36 -1.25
CA PRO A 83 -16.69 -6.99 -1.68
C PRO A 83 -17.18 -6.16 -0.49
N ILE A 84 -16.48 -5.06 -0.21
CA ILE A 84 -16.91 -4.04 0.74
C ILE A 84 -17.89 -3.11 0.01
N CYS A 85 -18.99 -2.74 0.66
CA CYS A 85 -20.07 -1.94 0.09
C CYS A 85 -20.45 -0.71 0.92
N SER A 86 -19.86 -0.56 2.10
CA SER A 86 -19.91 0.69 2.85
C SER A 86 -18.78 1.63 2.43
N ALA A 87 -18.85 2.88 2.91
CA ALA A 87 -17.67 3.72 3.04
C ALA A 87 -16.63 3.04 3.97
N PRO A 88 -15.33 3.35 3.81
CA PRO A 88 -14.32 2.93 4.78
C PRO A 88 -14.61 3.60 6.15
N GLY A 89 -14.45 2.85 7.23
CA GLY A 89 -14.70 3.31 8.60
C GLY A 89 -14.38 2.23 9.61
N VAL A 90 -14.73 2.49 10.88
CA VAL A 90 -14.63 1.52 11.99
C VAL A 90 -15.51 0.30 11.74
N GLU A 91 -16.66 0.50 11.12
CA GLU A 91 -17.52 -0.56 10.64
C GLU A 91 -17.52 -0.63 9.12
N LEU A 92 -17.55 -1.85 8.60
CA LEU A 92 -17.67 -2.11 7.19
C LEU A 92 -18.80 -3.07 6.88
N THR A 93 -19.44 -2.84 5.74
CA THR A 93 -20.51 -3.69 5.24
C THR A 93 -19.96 -4.57 4.13
N LEU A 94 -19.99 -5.88 4.34
CA LEU A 94 -19.56 -6.88 3.37
C LEU A 94 -20.76 -7.44 2.60
N LYS A 95 -20.57 -7.65 1.30
CA LYS A 95 -21.48 -8.48 0.51
C LYS A 95 -21.28 -9.95 0.82
N GLU A 96 -22.38 -10.61 1.16
CA GLU A 96 -22.40 -12.05 1.34
C GLU A 96 -22.26 -12.80 0.02
N ARG A 97 -21.60 -13.96 0.07
CA ARG A 97 -21.40 -14.84 -1.08
C ARG A 97 -21.25 -16.28 -0.64
N ARG A 98 -21.73 -17.19 -1.47
CA ARG A 98 -21.59 -18.64 -1.27
C ARG A 98 -20.76 -19.27 -2.39
N THR A 99 -20.16 -20.39 -2.08
CA THR A 99 -19.45 -21.24 -3.03
C THR A 99 -19.86 -22.68 -2.74
N GLY A 100 -20.19 -23.43 -3.79
CA GLY A 100 -20.44 -24.87 -3.71
C GLY A 100 -19.25 -25.70 -4.17
N ASP A 101 -18.16 -25.04 -4.59
CA ASP A 101 -17.05 -25.65 -5.33
C ASP A 101 -15.70 -25.28 -4.71
N HIS A 102 -15.60 -25.27 -3.38
CA HIS A 102 -14.35 -24.99 -2.65
C HIS A 102 -13.67 -23.67 -3.04
N ASN A 103 -14.46 -22.60 -3.17
CA ASN A 103 -14.02 -21.28 -3.62
C ASN A 103 -13.38 -21.33 -5.01
N TRP A 104 -13.91 -22.09 -5.97
CA TRP A 104 -13.51 -21.97 -7.38
C TRP A 104 -14.34 -20.89 -8.08
N THR A 105 -15.64 -20.92 -7.86
CA THR A 105 -16.59 -19.89 -8.25
C THR A 105 -17.27 -19.32 -7.01
N PHE A 106 -17.80 -18.11 -7.14
CA PHE A 106 -18.63 -17.51 -6.11
C PHE A 106 -19.98 -17.17 -6.72
N ARG A 107 -21.04 -17.67 -6.11
CA ARG A 107 -22.41 -17.27 -6.42
C ARG A 107 -22.86 -16.26 -5.36
N ALA A 108 -23.35 -15.15 -5.85
CA ALA A 108 -24.22 -14.27 -5.08
C ALA A 108 -25.47 -15.06 -4.68
N VAL A 109 -25.99 -14.85 -3.47
CA VAL A 109 -27.25 -15.47 -3.02
C VAL A 109 -28.41 -14.59 -3.51
N GLU A 110 -29.37 -15.15 -4.26
CA GLU A 110 -30.44 -14.39 -4.93
C GLU A 110 -31.43 -13.68 -3.98
N MET A 111 -31.99 -12.55 -4.44
CA MET A 111 -33.32 -12.07 -4.07
C MET A 111 -34.20 -11.99 -5.32
N ASN A 112 -35.49 -12.29 -5.16
CA ASN A 112 -36.54 -11.90 -6.09
C ASN A 112 -36.70 -10.37 -6.04
N VAL A 113 -36.09 -9.63 -6.97
CA VAL A 113 -36.39 -8.20 -7.18
C VAL A 113 -36.89 -8.02 -8.60
N SER A 114 -38.13 -7.55 -8.72
CA SER A 114 -38.74 -7.17 -10.00
C SER A 114 -38.10 -5.89 -10.53
N TYR A 115 -37.96 -5.81 -11.85
CA TYR A 115 -37.39 -4.66 -12.56
C TYR A 115 -38.20 -3.34 -12.36
N SER A 116 -39.36 -3.40 -11.71
CA SER A 116 -40.24 -2.27 -11.39
C SER A 116 -39.75 -1.36 -10.27
N ASP A 117 -38.80 -1.82 -9.44
CA ASP A 117 -38.50 -1.15 -8.16
C ASP A 117 -37.31 -0.19 -8.23
N ILE A 118 -36.66 -0.08 -9.39
CA ILE A 118 -35.55 0.85 -9.64
C ILE A 118 -36.13 2.20 -10.08
N LYS A 119 -36.53 3.05 -9.13
CA LYS A 119 -36.70 4.49 -9.40
C LYS A 119 -35.33 5.18 -9.37
N LEU A 120 -34.67 5.26 -10.53
CA LEU A 120 -33.55 6.16 -10.73
C LEU A 120 -34.04 7.61 -10.67
N ALA A 121 -33.79 8.30 -9.56
CA ALA A 121 -33.86 9.75 -9.51
C ALA A 121 -32.69 10.32 -10.32
N SER A 122 -32.94 10.63 -11.59
CA SER A 122 -32.03 11.41 -12.44
C SER A 122 -32.74 12.72 -12.80
N PRO A 123 -32.16 13.91 -12.53
CA PRO A 123 -32.59 15.11 -13.22
C PRO A 123 -32.18 15.00 -14.68
N ALA A 124 -33.14 15.24 -15.58
CA ALA A 124 -32.98 15.10 -17.02
C ALA A 124 -31.71 15.80 -17.56
N TRP A 125 -30.80 15.00 -18.12
CA TRP A 125 -29.72 15.48 -18.97
C TRP A 125 -30.13 15.21 -20.43
N THR A 126 -30.40 16.26 -21.19
CA THR A 126 -30.68 16.19 -22.63
C THR A 126 -29.39 16.43 -23.43
N PRO A 127 -28.91 15.49 -24.25
CA PRO A 127 -27.78 15.72 -25.13
C PRO A 127 -28.19 16.60 -26.33
N SER A 128 -27.34 17.55 -26.69
CA SER A 128 -27.48 18.38 -27.88
C SER A 128 -27.33 17.53 -29.16
N PRO A 129 -28.13 17.74 -30.21
CA PRO A 129 -28.09 16.92 -31.41
C PRO A 129 -26.99 17.41 -32.35
N GLY A 130 -25.99 16.58 -32.63
CA GLY A 130 -25.04 16.90 -33.69
C GLY A 130 -23.70 16.17 -33.70
N CYS A 131 -23.63 14.88 -33.40
CA CYS A 131 -22.45 14.07 -33.71
C CYS A 131 -22.83 12.58 -33.65
N LEU A 132 -22.86 11.90 -34.80
CA LEU A 132 -22.54 10.48 -35.05
C LEU A 132 -23.34 9.96 -36.26
N GLY A 133 -22.66 9.81 -37.41
CA GLY A 133 -23.16 9.04 -38.56
C GLY A 133 -23.01 7.52 -38.34
N PRO A 134 -23.71 6.68 -39.12
CA PRO A 134 -23.75 5.24 -38.89
C PRO A 134 -22.47 4.51 -39.33
N PRO A 135 -22.01 3.46 -38.62
CA PRO A 135 -20.83 2.69 -39.00
C PRO A 135 -21.11 1.68 -40.12
N SER A 136 -20.16 1.55 -41.04
CA SER A 136 -20.22 0.67 -42.22
C SER A 136 -20.08 -0.83 -41.88
N ALA A 137 -20.90 -1.67 -42.51
CA ALA A 137 -20.85 -3.12 -42.43
C ALA A 137 -19.76 -3.72 -43.35
N ARG A 138 -18.68 -4.27 -42.78
CA ARG A 138 -17.80 -5.25 -43.44
C ARG A 138 -17.01 -6.03 -42.37
N GLY A 139 -17.38 -7.29 -42.13
CA GLY A 139 -16.66 -8.22 -41.25
C GLY A 139 -15.65 -9.10 -42.03
N PRO A 140 -14.61 -9.67 -41.37
CA PRO A 140 -13.60 -10.50 -42.01
C PRO A 140 -14.07 -11.96 -42.24
N PRO A 141 -13.42 -12.72 -43.14
CA PRO A 141 -13.91 -14.03 -43.61
C PRO A 141 -13.62 -15.17 -42.62
N THR A 142 -14.55 -16.13 -42.56
CA THR A 142 -14.51 -17.31 -41.68
C THR A 142 -13.66 -18.44 -42.26
N CYS A 143 -12.72 -19.00 -41.49
CA CYS A 143 -12.03 -20.24 -41.79
C CYS A 143 -12.79 -21.45 -41.21
N ARG A 144 -13.08 -22.46 -42.05
CA ARG A 144 -13.74 -23.73 -41.68
C ARG A 144 -12.71 -24.78 -41.24
N SER A 145 -12.84 -25.31 -40.03
CA SER A 145 -12.28 -26.63 -39.66
C SER A 145 -13.12 -27.34 -38.58
N ALA A 146 -13.04 -28.67 -38.59
CA ALA A 146 -14.00 -29.70 -38.15
C ALA A 146 -14.40 -29.73 -36.65
N PRO A 147 -15.52 -30.41 -36.27
CA PRO A 147 -16.15 -30.28 -34.97
C PRO A 147 -15.51 -31.20 -33.92
N LEU A 148 -14.63 -30.63 -33.08
CA LEU A 148 -14.33 -31.22 -31.77
C LEU A 148 -15.53 -30.96 -30.86
N ARG A 149 -16.17 -32.03 -30.35
CA ARG A 149 -17.25 -31.98 -29.35
C ARG A 149 -16.78 -31.21 -28.12
N ARG A 150 -17.05 -29.90 -28.08
CA ARG A 150 -16.92 -29.08 -26.88
C ARG A 150 -18.07 -29.47 -25.95
N ARG A 151 -17.74 -30.01 -24.77
CA ARG A 151 -18.66 -29.92 -23.62
C ARG A 151 -19.00 -28.42 -23.44
N PRO A 152 -20.25 -28.05 -23.12
CA PRO A 152 -20.54 -26.66 -22.81
C PRO A 152 -19.75 -26.28 -21.56
N CYS A 153 -18.64 -25.58 -21.78
CA CYS A 153 -18.10 -24.67 -20.79
C CYS A 153 -19.21 -23.64 -20.56
N GLU A 154 -19.80 -23.62 -19.38
CA GLU A 154 -20.64 -22.51 -18.92
C GLU A 154 -19.80 -21.24 -19.02
N ALA A 155 -19.94 -20.57 -20.16
CA ALA A 155 -19.22 -19.36 -20.49
C ALA A 155 -19.90 -18.18 -19.80
N ASP A 156 -19.72 -18.08 -18.49
CA ASP A 156 -19.94 -16.84 -17.77
C ASP A 156 -18.65 -16.53 -16.99
N PHE A 157 -17.71 -15.85 -17.67
CA PHE A 157 -16.49 -15.27 -17.10
C PHE A 157 -16.79 -14.14 -16.10
N ASN A 158 -17.61 -14.40 -15.07
CA ASN A 158 -17.99 -13.46 -14.00
C ASN A 158 -18.51 -12.08 -14.47
N TYR A 159 -19.05 -11.96 -15.70
CA TYR A 159 -19.49 -10.67 -16.25
C TYR A 159 -20.87 -10.24 -15.76
N LYS A 160 -21.67 -11.16 -15.20
CA LYS A 160 -22.96 -10.87 -14.56
C LYS A 160 -22.82 -10.99 -13.04
N ARG A 161 -22.44 -9.90 -12.38
CA ARG A 161 -22.61 -9.77 -10.92
C ARG A 161 -24.07 -9.41 -10.65
N SER A 162 -24.93 -10.39 -10.36
CA SER A 162 -26.23 -10.14 -9.73
C SER A 162 -26.02 -9.81 -8.25
N PHE A 163 -26.67 -8.75 -7.76
CA PHE A 163 -26.49 -8.23 -6.39
C PHE A 163 -27.51 -8.86 -5.42
N THR A 164 -27.08 -9.15 -4.18
CA THR A 164 -27.71 -10.11 -3.24
C THR A 164 -28.80 -9.56 -2.32
N GLY A 165 -28.94 -8.25 -2.18
CA GLY A 165 -29.81 -7.62 -1.17
C GLY A 165 -29.47 -7.90 0.31
N THR A 166 -28.60 -8.88 0.61
CA THR A 166 -28.15 -9.19 1.99
C THR A 166 -26.72 -8.73 2.22
N GLU A 167 -26.55 -8.03 3.32
CA GLU A 167 -25.34 -7.35 3.73
C GLU A 167 -24.99 -7.75 5.17
N ARG A 168 -23.70 -7.80 5.46
CA ARG A 168 -23.23 -8.11 6.81
C ARG A 168 -22.32 -7.00 7.32
N ARG A 169 -22.69 -6.45 8.46
CA ARG A 169 -21.85 -5.49 9.20
C ARG A 169 -20.76 -6.24 9.96
N CYS A 170 -19.54 -5.73 9.86
CA CYS A 170 -18.37 -6.24 10.54
C CYS A 170 -17.54 -5.06 11.07
N ILE A 171 -16.81 -5.29 12.16
CA ILE A 171 -15.81 -4.34 12.64
C ILE A 171 -14.55 -4.45 11.77
N ASN A 172 -14.01 -3.30 11.37
CA ASN A 172 -12.82 -3.19 10.54
C ASN A 172 -11.55 -3.16 11.41
N LEU A 173 -10.90 -4.31 11.56
CA LEU A 173 -9.63 -4.45 12.28
C LEU A 173 -8.40 -4.54 11.35
N GLY A 174 -8.59 -4.31 10.05
CA GLY A 174 -7.54 -4.51 9.03
C GLY A 174 -7.23 -3.25 8.21
N SER A 175 -7.70 -2.09 8.65
CA SER A 175 -7.46 -0.82 7.97
C SER A 175 -6.34 -0.03 8.62
N TYR A 176 -5.62 0.74 7.81
CA TYR A 176 -4.65 1.73 8.29
C TYR A 176 -5.27 3.13 8.45
N ASN A 177 -6.60 3.21 8.54
CA ASN A 177 -7.33 4.45 8.85
C ASN A 177 -7.22 4.76 10.35
N TYR A 178 -6.00 5.01 10.84
CA TYR A 178 -5.71 5.11 12.27
C TYR A 178 -6.49 6.23 12.97
N LEU A 179 -6.75 7.34 12.27
CA LEU A 179 -7.43 8.51 12.82
C LEU A 179 -8.89 8.66 12.34
N GLY A 180 -9.39 7.76 11.50
CA GLY A 180 -10.78 7.83 11.03
C GLY A 180 -11.03 8.80 9.84
N PHE A 181 -10.04 9.56 9.37
CA PHE A 181 -10.25 10.60 8.35
C PHE A 181 -10.70 10.11 6.97
N ALA A 182 -10.61 8.80 6.68
CA ALA A 182 -11.08 8.25 5.40
C ALA A 182 -12.61 8.14 5.28
N GLU A 183 -13.37 8.44 6.33
CA GLU A 183 -14.83 8.27 6.36
C GLU A 183 -15.58 9.12 5.31
N GLY A 184 -16.81 8.71 4.99
CA GLY A 184 -17.65 9.37 3.99
C GLY A 184 -18.25 10.71 4.44
N GLU A 185 -18.07 11.06 5.71
CA GLU A 185 -18.58 12.27 6.36
C GLU A 185 -17.42 13.04 7.02
N GLY A 186 -17.68 14.27 7.46
CA GLY A 186 -16.66 15.12 8.10
C GLY A 186 -15.96 16.10 7.16
N GLU A 187 -14.95 16.79 7.68
CA GLU A 187 -14.24 17.88 6.97
C GLU A 187 -13.45 17.40 5.77
N CYS A 188 -12.71 16.29 5.92
CA CYS A 188 -11.95 15.67 4.84
C CYS A 188 -12.86 15.27 3.65
N ALA A 189 -14.03 14.70 3.94
CA ALA A 189 -15.01 14.32 2.92
C ALA A 189 -15.61 15.54 2.22
N ARG A 190 -15.98 16.59 2.98
CA ARG A 190 -16.50 17.86 2.43
C ARG A 190 -15.46 18.56 1.55
N ALA A 191 -14.22 18.66 2.01
CA ALA A 191 -13.11 19.26 1.27
C ALA A 191 -12.84 18.50 -0.03
N SER A 192 -12.81 17.17 0.03
CA SER A 192 -12.68 16.31 -1.16
C SER A 192 -13.79 16.54 -2.18
N ALA A 193 -15.04 16.61 -1.73
CA ALA A 193 -16.20 16.82 -2.59
C ALA A 193 -16.18 18.22 -3.23
N PHE A 194 -15.77 19.25 -2.47
CA PHE A 194 -15.59 20.60 -2.96
C PHE A 194 -14.52 20.66 -4.05
N ALA A 195 -13.34 20.07 -3.80
CA ALA A 195 -12.25 20.07 -4.76
C ALA A 195 -12.62 19.36 -6.06
N ALA A 196 -13.34 18.23 -5.98
CA ALA A 196 -13.83 17.52 -7.15
C ALA A 196 -14.77 18.38 -8.02
N ARG A 197 -15.66 19.18 -7.39
CA ARG A 197 -16.57 20.10 -8.09
C ARG A 197 -15.84 21.31 -8.68
N ARG A 198 -14.86 21.84 -7.96
CA ARG A 198 -14.15 23.09 -8.33
C ARG A 198 -13.04 22.88 -9.35
N TYR A 199 -12.23 21.83 -9.18
CA TYR A 199 -11.03 21.56 -9.98
C TYR A 199 -11.20 20.36 -10.92
N GLY A 200 -12.34 19.67 -10.86
CA GLY A 200 -12.56 18.43 -11.59
C GLY A 200 -11.92 17.21 -10.92
N LEU A 201 -12.07 16.05 -11.55
CA LEU A 201 -11.58 14.78 -11.03
C LEU A 201 -10.09 14.54 -11.30
N VAL A 202 -9.57 15.07 -12.41
CA VAL A 202 -8.23 14.81 -12.95
C VAL A 202 -7.68 16.09 -13.58
N LEU A 203 -6.40 16.38 -13.35
CA LEU A 203 -5.71 17.53 -13.97
C LEU A 203 -5.11 17.20 -15.35
N GLY A 204 -4.82 15.93 -15.63
CA GLY A 204 -4.48 15.44 -16.97
C GLY A 204 -3.04 15.72 -17.42
N SER A 205 -2.16 16.19 -16.55
CA SER A 205 -0.75 16.48 -16.86
C SER A 205 0.16 16.22 -15.65
N SER A 206 1.47 16.07 -15.90
CA SER A 206 2.47 15.93 -14.84
C SER A 206 2.76 17.28 -14.18
N ARG A 207 3.43 17.25 -13.02
CA ARG A 207 3.77 18.48 -12.31
C ARG A 207 4.86 19.31 -12.99
N ALA A 208 5.66 18.70 -13.86
CA ALA A 208 6.68 19.40 -14.65
C ALA A 208 6.11 20.15 -15.86
N GLU A 209 4.85 19.87 -16.22
CA GLU A 209 4.15 20.52 -17.33
C GLU A 209 3.00 21.39 -16.78
N LEU A 210 1.75 21.06 -17.10
CA LEU A 210 0.55 21.84 -16.76
C LEU A 210 -0.20 21.30 -15.54
N GLY A 211 0.30 20.23 -14.91
CA GLY A 211 -0.39 19.54 -13.83
C GLY A 211 -0.25 20.18 -12.45
N THR A 212 0.53 21.25 -12.31
CA THR A 212 0.66 21.96 -11.03
C THR A 212 -0.50 22.94 -10.84
N CYS A 213 -1.18 22.83 -9.70
CA CYS A 213 -2.26 23.72 -9.28
C CYS A 213 -2.06 24.19 -7.82
N PRO A 214 -2.75 25.26 -7.36
CA PRO A 214 -2.54 25.84 -6.02
C PRO A 214 -2.67 24.84 -4.86
N LEU A 215 -3.49 23.80 -5.02
CA LEU A 215 -3.67 22.75 -4.01
C LEU A 215 -2.37 22.00 -3.68
N HIS A 216 -1.46 21.87 -4.65
CA HIS A 216 -0.16 21.23 -4.42
C HIS A 216 0.68 22.06 -3.44
N THR A 217 0.81 23.36 -3.72
CA THR A 217 1.59 24.28 -2.89
C THR A 217 0.98 24.42 -1.49
N GLN A 218 -0.34 24.42 -1.39
CA GLN A 218 -1.05 24.42 -0.11
C GLN A 218 -0.77 23.15 0.70
N LEU A 219 -0.85 21.98 0.07
CA LEU A 219 -0.54 20.71 0.73
C LEU A 219 0.94 20.62 1.12
N GLU A 220 1.86 21.02 0.25
CA GLU A 220 3.30 21.06 0.55
C GLU A 220 3.59 21.95 1.77
N ALA A 221 3.00 23.15 1.81
CA ALA A 221 3.14 24.07 2.94
C ALA A 221 2.49 23.54 4.23
N ALA A 222 1.30 22.92 4.14
CA ALA A 222 0.64 22.29 5.28
C ALA A 222 1.47 21.13 5.85
N THR A 223 2.03 20.28 4.97
CA THR A 223 2.89 19.15 5.34
C THR A 223 4.16 19.65 6.05
N ALA A 224 4.84 20.64 5.49
CA ALA A 224 6.05 21.22 6.08
C ALA A 224 5.76 21.82 7.48
N ARG A 225 4.68 22.59 7.62
CA ARG A 225 4.23 23.14 8.92
C ARG A 225 3.90 22.06 9.94
N PHE A 226 3.17 21.02 9.52
CA PHE A 226 2.79 19.91 10.40
C PHE A 226 4.03 19.19 10.94
N LEU A 227 4.99 18.88 10.08
CA LEU A 227 6.22 18.19 10.49
C LEU A 227 7.17 19.11 11.26
N GLY A 228 7.11 20.43 11.05
CA GLY A 228 8.00 21.40 11.68
C GLY A 228 9.33 21.58 10.95
N VAL A 229 9.31 21.39 9.62
CA VAL A 229 10.47 21.58 8.73
C VAL A 229 10.18 22.65 7.68
N GLU A 230 11.21 23.08 6.98
CA GLU A 230 11.18 24.22 6.05
C GLU A 230 10.48 23.89 4.74
N SER A 231 10.53 22.63 4.29
CA SER A 231 9.92 22.24 3.02
C SER A 231 9.44 20.80 2.95
N ALA A 232 8.46 20.59 2.07
CA ALA A 232 7.95 19.28 1.70
C ALA A 232 7.58 19.26 0.20
N ILE A 233 7.75 18.11 -0.43
CA ILE A 233 7.35 17.82 -1.81
C ILE A 233 6.38 16.65 -1.80
N VAL A 234 5.28 16.78 -2.55
CA VAL A 234 4.20 15.79 -2.57
C VAL A 234 4.21 14.94 -3.85
N PHE A 235 3.80 13.69 -3.69
CA PHE A 235 3.76 12.64 -4.71
C PHE A 235 2.37 12.03 -4.81
N GLY A 236 1.99 11.58 -6.01
CA GLY A 236 0.66 11.00 -6.25
C GLY A 236 0.43 9.61 -5.64
N MET A 237 1.48 8.92 -5.19
CA MET A 237 1.38 7.58 -4.61
C MET A 237 2.45 7.32 -3.54
N GLY A 238 2.06 6.74 -2.40
CA GLY A 238 2.97 6.42 -1.29
C GLY A 238 4.12 5.46 -1.68
N PHE A 239 3.82 4.33 -2.33
CA PHE A 239 4.85 3.39 -2.79
C PHE A 239 5.85 4.04 -3.77
N ALA A 240 5.34 4.87 -4.68
CA ALA A 240 6.16 5.58 -5.66
C ALA A 240 7.01 6.68 -5.03
N THR A 241 6.61 7.22 -3.88
CA THR A 241 7.36 8.25 -3.14
C THR A 241 8.77 7.74 -2.82
N ASN A 242 8.89 6.60 -2.14
CA ASN A 242 10.17 5.95 -1.87
C ASN A 242 10.91 5.54 -3.15
N THR A 243 10.20 4.85 -4.05
CA THR A 243 10.77 4.24 -5.25
C THR A 243 11.37 5.27 -6.21
N LEU A 244 10.79 6.47 -6.28
CA LEU A 244 11.19 7.52 -7.21
C LEU A 244 11.96 8.66 -6.54
N ALA A 245 11.88 8.83 -5.22
CA ALA A 245 12.71 9.79 -4.49
C ALA A 245 14.14 9.31 -4.27
N LEU A 246 14.33 8.05 -3.89
CA LEU A 246 15.67 7.51 -3.61
C LEU A 246 16.64 7.63 -4.81
N PRO A 247 16.23 7.36 -6.07
CA PRO A 247 17.08 7.60 -7.24
C PRO A 247 17.42 9.07 -7.51
N GLY A 248 16.63 10.02 -7.00
CA GLY A 248 16.98 11.45 -7.06
C GLY A 248 17.99 11.85 -5.98
N LEU A 249 18.04 11.11 -4.87
CA LEU A 249 18.88 11.42 -3.70
C LEU A 249 20.23 10.69 -3.69
N LEU A 250 20.25 9.50 -4.29
CA LEU A 250 21.34 8.54 -4.27
C LEU A 250 21.71 8.14 -5.69
N GLY A 251 22.97 7.76 -5.86
CA GLY A 251 23.47 7.27 -7.14
C GLY A 251 24.70 6.37 -6.97
N PRO A 252 25.33 5.98 -8.09
CA PRO A 252 26.60 5.25 -8.06
C PRO A 252 27.64 6.00 -7.20
N GLY A 253 28.41 5.25 -6.40
CA GLY A 253 29.39 5.82 -5.46
C GLY A 253 28.82 6.24 -4.10
N CYS A 254 27.50 6.19 -3.89
CA CYS A 254 26.88 6.30 -2.57
C CYS A 254 26.76 4.92 -1.90
N LEU A 255 26.62 4.92 -0.57
CA LEU A 255 26.32 3.76 0.26
C LEU A 255 25.03 3.98 1.03
N ALA A 256 24.09 3.03 0.94
CA ALA A 256 22.90 2.95 1.77
C ALA A 256 23.05 1.82 2.80
N ILE A 257 22.94 2.15 4.09
CA ILE A 257 22.89 1.20 5.18
C ILE A 257 21.41 1.00 5.55
N SER A 258 20.83 -0.12 5.15
CA SER A 258 19.38 -0.41 5.24
C SER A 258 19.07 -1.40 6.34
N ASP A 259 18.00 -1.18 7.10
CA ASP A 259 17.46 -2.20 8.00
C ASP A 259 16.97 -3.40 7.16
N GLU A 260 17.13 -4.62 7.66
CA GLU A 260 16.74 -5.85 6.97
C GLU A 260 15.23 -5.98 6.75
N LYS A 261 14.41 -5.25 7.52
CA LYS A 261 12.95 -5.28 7.42
C LYS A 261 12.33 -4.07 6.72
N ASN A 262 13.16 -3.23 6.10
CA ASN A 262 12.67 -2.10 5.32
C ASN A 262 11.68 -2.53 4.23
N HIS A 263 10.68 -1.68 4.02
CA HIS A 263 9.59 -1.90 3.11
C HIS A 263 10.08 -2.08 1.67
N ALA A 264 9.38 -2.91 0.90
CA ALA A 264 9.75 -3.26 -0.47
C ALA A 264 9.94 -2.04 -1.39
N SER A 265 9.26 -0.91 -1.12
CA SER A 265 9.45 0.33 -1.88
C SER A 265 10.83 0.97 -1.66
N LEU A 266 11.38 0.90 -0.45
CA LEU A 266 12.73 1.39 -0.14
C LEU A 266 13.77 0.51 -0.84
N ILE A 267 13.61 -0.81 -0.74
CA ILE A 267 14.48 -1.79 -1.42
C ILE A 267 14.48 -1.55 -2.93
N LEU A 268 13.30 -1.37 -3.54
CA LEU A 268 13.18 -1.09 -4.96
C LEU A 268 13.80 0.26 -5.33
N GLY A 269 13.55 1.31 -4.54
CA GLY A 269 14.12 2.64 -4.77
C GLY A 269 15.65 2.64 -4.73
N MET A 270 16.26 1.97 -3.74
CA MET A 270 17.72 1.81 -3.68
C MET A 270 18.25 1.01 -4.88
N ARG A 271 17.54 -0.05 -5.30
CA ARG A 271 17.93 -0.83 -6.48
C ARG A 271 17.89 -0.01 -7.76
N LEU A 272 16.87 0.83 -7.95
CA LEU A 272 16.76 1.75 -9.09
C LEU A 272 17.83 2.84 -9.06
N ALA A 273 18.18 3.33 -7.87
CA ALA A 273 19.27 4.29 -7.68
C ALA A 273 20.67 3.74 -8.00
N ARG A 274 20.82 2.41 -8.13
CA ARG A 274 22.11 1.72 -8.30
C ARG A 274 23.11 2.08 -7.19
N VAL A 275 22.60 2.34 -6.00
CA VAL A 275 23.41 2.61 -4.80
C VAL A 275 23.99 1.30 -4.27
N THR A 276 25.18 1.34 -3.65
CA THR A 276 25.66 0.16 -2.92
C THR A 276 24.84 0.02 -1.64
N VAL A 277 24.35 -1.17 -1.33
CA VAL A 277 23.53 -1.42 -0.14
C VAL A 277 24.27 -2.34 0.83
N ARG A 278 24.33 -1.96 2.11
CA ARG A 278 24.68 -2.84 3.22
C ARG A 278 23.47 -3.01 4.12
N VAL A 279 23.11 -4.24 4.41
CA VAL A 279 21.96 -4.53 5.27
C VAL A 279 22.44 -4.76 6.70
N PHE A 280 21.85 -4.07 7.66
CA PHE A 280 22.06 -4.33 9.08
C PHE A 280 20.87 -5.11 9.67
N ARG A 281 21.12 -5.76 10.81
CA ARG A 281 20.10 -6.61 11.46
C ARG A 281 19.04 -5.72 12.07
N HIS A 282 17.80 -6.18 12.08
CA HIS A 282 16.66 -5.38 12.46
C HIS A 282 16.84 -4.72 13.84
N ASN A 283 16.77 -3.40 13.90
CA ASN A 283 16.95 -2.60 15.13
C ASN A 283 18.28 -2.86 15.89
N ASP A 284 19.28 -3.50 15.27
CA ASP A 284 20.58 -3.75 15.88
C ASP A 284 21.52 -2.55 15.68
N VAL A 285 21.45 -1.61 16.62
CA VAL A 285 22.27 -0.39 16.66
C VAL A 285 23.77 -0.69 16.65
N LYS A 286 24.21 -1.79 17.28
CA LYS A 286 25.64 -2.15 17.32
C LYS A 286 26.12 -2.62 15.95
N HIS A 287 25.28 -3.38 15.24
CA HIS A 287 25.58 -3.78 13.87
C HIS A 287 25.61 -2.57 12.93
N LEU A 288 24.64 -1.65 13.07
CA LEU A 288 24.62 -0.39 12.34
C LEU A 288 25.91 0.41 12.58
N GLU A 289 26.32 0.59 13.84
CA GLU A 289 27.55 1.31 14.19
C GLU A 289 28.80 0.66 13.58
N LYS A 290 28.88 -0.68 13.62
CA LYS A 290 29.98 -1.43 13.00
C LYS A 290 30.07 -1.12 11.50
N LEU A 291 28.96 -1.23 10.77
CA LEU A 291 28.92 -0.99 9.33
C LEU A 291 29.21 0.47 8.97
N ALA A 292 28.70 1.41 9.77
CA ALA A 292 28.98 2.84 9.62
C ALA A 292 30.48 3.13 9.78
N ARG A 293 31.11 2.60 10.83
CA ARG A 293 32.55 2.75 11.08
C ARG A 293 33.39 2.18 9.93
N GLU A 294 33.05 0.98 9.45
CA GLU A 294 33.74 0.35 8.32
C GLU A 294 33.58 1.18 7.04
N ALA A 295 32.37 1.67 6.76
CA ALA A 295 32.11 2.51 5.60
C ALA A 295 32.89 3.82 5.62
N VAL A 296 32.95 4.50 6.76
CA VAL A 296 33.75 5.73 6.91
C VAL A 296 35.24 5.44 6.74
N ALA A 297 35.74 4.33 7.31
CA ALA A 297 37.14 3.94 7.19
C ALA A 297 37.55 3.61 5.74
N GLU A 298 36.63 3.14 4.90
CA GLU A 298 36.89 2.91 3.47
C GLU A 298 37.13 4.20 2.68
N GLY A 299 36.62 5.35 3.13
CA GLY A 299 36.89 6.68 2.56
C GLY A 299 36.48 6.90 1.10
N LYS A 300 35.83 5.93 0.44
CA LYS A 300 35.52 5.96 -1.01
C LYS A 300 34.10 6.42 -1.34
N TRP A 301 33.24 6.56 -0.33
CA TRP A 301 31.81 6.85 -0.52
C TRP A 301 31.57 8.36 -0.58
N THR A 302 30.86 8.82 -1.60
CA THR A 302 30.49 10.24 -1.72
C THR A 302 29.41 10.64 -0.71
N LYS A 303 28.48 9.72 -0.42
CA LYS A 303 27.41 9.87 0.56
C LYS A 303 27.15 8.53 1.23
N ILE A 304 27.05 8.53 2.55
CA ILE A 304 26.60 7.38 3.34
C ILE A 304 25.26 7.75 3.99
N ILE A 305 24.21 7.00 3.68
CA ILE A 305 22.87 7.23 4.21
C ILE A 305 22.38 6.00 4.97
N VAL A 306 21.76 6.21 6.12
CA VAL A 306 21.05 5.18 6.89
C VAL A 306 19.57 5.26 6.51
N VAL A 307 18.97 4.12 6.15
CA VAL A 307 17.57 4.03 5.72
C VAL A 307 16.81 3.16 6.70
N VAL A 308 15.79 3.71 7.35
CA VAL A 308 14.99 3.05 8.39
C VAL A 308 13.52 3.45 8.31
N GLU A 309 12.63 2.60 8.82
CA GLU A 309 11.23 2.94 9.08
C GLU A 309 11.06 3.40 10.54
N GLY A 310 10.13 4.33 10.78
CA GLY A 310 9.73 4.73 12.13
C GLY A 310 9.07 3.57 12.88
N VAL A 311 8.02 3.00 12.28
CA VAL A 311 7.31 1.82 12.76
C VAL A 311 7.29 0.75 11.67
N TYR A 312 7.82 -0.43 11.96
CA TYR A 312 7.87 -1.54 11.02
C TYR A 312 6.54 -2.30 11.05
N SER A 313 5.74 -2.13 9.98
CA SER A 313 4.33 -2.57 9.91
C SER A 313 4.06 -4.04 10.27
N MET A 314 4.97 -4.95 9.93
CA MET A 314 4.73 -6.39 10.09
C MET A 314 4.82 -6.86 11.54
N GLU A 315 5.69 -6.25 12.36
CA GLU A 315 5.85 -6.63 13.77
C GLU A 315 5.44 -5.53 14.74
N GLY A 316 5.24 -4.30 14.26
CA GLY A 316 4.95 -3.13 15.10
C GLY A 316 6.15 -2.67 15.92
N SER A 317 7.37 -3.08 15.59
CA SER A 317 8.58 -2.59 16.25
C SER A 317 8.84 -1.13 15.87
N VAL A 318 9.41 -0.37 16.81
CA VAL A 318 9.75 1.04 16.64
C VAL A 318 11.27 1.17 16.53
N VAL A 319 11.76 2.01 15.61
CA VAL A 319 13.20 2.29 15.51
C VAL A 319 13.73 2.97 16.79
N PRO A 320 14.91 2.58 17.30
CA PRO A 320 15.59 3.30 18.39
C PRO A 320 16.22 4.60 17.86
N LEU A 321 15.38 5.57 17.46
CA LEU A 321 15.79 6.79 16.76
C LEU A 321 16.91 7.59 17.46
N PRO A 322 16.90 7.81 18.80
CA PRO A 322 17.98 8.56 19.45
C PRO A 322 19.36 7.92 19.28
N ALA A 323 19.43 6.59 19.29
CA ALA A 323 20.68 5.86 19.09
C ALA A 323 21.15 5.92 17.62
N VAL A 324 20.21 5.84 16.67
CA VAL A 324 20.51 6.03 15.24
C VAL A 324 21.06 7.44 14.98
N LEU A 325 20.47 8.47 15.60
CA LEU A 325 20.94 9.85 15.50
C LEU A 325 22.30 10.08 16.15
N ALA A 326 22.59 9.41 17.27
CA ALA A 326 23.91 9.44 17.88
C ALA A 326 24.99 8.90 16.92
N ILE A 327 24.71 7.78 16.24
CA ILE A 327 25.60 7.22 15.20
C ILE A 327 25.71 8.19 14.03
N LYS A 328 24.57 8.72 13.54
CA LYS A 328 24.53 9.70 12.45
C LYS A 328 25.49 10.86 12.73
N ARG A 329 25.38 11.49 13.90
CA ARG A 329 26.22 12.64 14.31
C ARG A 329 27.69 12.23 14.47
N ARG A 330 27.97 11.08 15.09
CA ARG A 330 29.34 10.60 15.32
C ARG A 330 30.11 10.32 14.03
N TYR A 331 29.44 9.80 13.01
CA TYR A 331 30.06 9.39 11.76
C TYR A 331 29.72 10.32 10.57
N SER A 332 29.03 11.45 10.83
CA SER A 332 28.59 12.41 9.81
C SER A 332 27.82 11.76 8.65
N LEU A 333 26.86 10.90 9.00
CA LEU A 333 26.01 10.19 8.02
C LEU A 333 24.74 10.99 7.72
N TYR A 334 24.05 10.60 6.65
CA TYR A 334 22.67 11.03 6.38
C TYR A 334 21.66 10.02 6.90
N LEU A 335 20.43 10.44 7.15
CA LEU A 335 19.31 9.62 7.63
C LEU A 335 18.08 9.84 6.75
N TYR A 336 17.56 8.73 6.21
CA TYR A 336 16.27 8.63 5.56
C TYR A 336 15.31 7.88 6.47
N LEU A 337 14.29 8.57 6.97
CA LEU A 337 13.30 8.04 7.91
C LEU A 337 11.93 7.96 7.24
N ASP A 338 11.43 6.73 7.07
CA ASP A 338 10.07 6.47 6.57
C ASP A 338 9.08 6.42 7.74
N GLU A 339 8.29 7.49 7.90
CA GLU A 339 7.28 7.65 8.95
C GLU A 339 5.89 7.13 8.53
N ALA A 340 5.78 6.32 7.47
CA ALA A 340 4.48 5.99 6.88
C ALA A 340 3.52 5.22 7.82
N HIS A 341 3.99 4.56 8.88
CA HIS A 341 3.17 3.89 9.90
C HIS A 341 3.15 4.61 11.25
N SER A 342 3.91 5.69 11.40
CA SER A 342 4.08 6.42 12.65
C SER A 342 3.51 7.83 12.58
N VAL A 343 3.59 8.51 11.44
CA VAL A 343 2.97 9.83 11.25
C VAL A 343 1.45 9.74 11.46
N GLY A 344 0.89 10.66 12.22
CA GLY A 344 -0.49 10.68 12.70
C GLY A 344 -0.78 9.73 13.87
N ALA A 345 0.05 8.73 14.13
CA ALA A 345 -0.21 7.68 15.14
C ALA A 345 0.71 7.74 16.37
N MET A 346 1.90 8.32 16.24
CA MET A 346 2.94 8.31 17.27
C MET A 346 3.32 9.74 17.70
N GLY A 347 3.61 9.88 18.99
CA GLY A 347 3.97 11.16 19.61
C GLY A 347 2.76 11.98 20.06
N PRO A 348 2.94 12.91 21.02
CA PRO A 348 1.85 13.71 21.59
C PRO A 348 1.17 14.64 20.59
N ARG A 349 1.86 15.03 19.51
CA ARG A 349 1.38 15.88 18.41
C ARG A 349 1.11 15.07 17.15
N GLY A 350 1.30 13.74 17.19
CA GLY A 350 1.08 12.85 16.06
C GLY A 350 2.08 13.02 14.91
N ARG A 351 3.28 13.58 15.12
CA ARG A 351 4.21 13.83 13.99
C ARG A 351 5.08 12.64 13.63
N GLY A 352 4.96 11.53 14.34
CA GLY A 352 5.73 10.31 14.09
C GLY A 352 6.73 9.99 15.20
N VAL A 353 7.74 9.18 14.89
CA VAL A 353 8.73 8.75 15.88
C VAL A 353 9.64 9.88 16.34
N THR A 354 9.84 10.90 15.50
CA THR A 354 10.54 12.14 15.91
C THR A 354 9.86 12.79 17.13
N ASP A 355 8.55 12.94 17.09
CA ASP A 355 7.74 13.51 18.17
C ASP A 355 7.57 12.56 19.36
N LEU A 356 7.51 11.24 19.12
CA LEU A 356 7.55 10.23 20.19
C LEU A 356 8.78 10.38 21.09
N TYR A 357 9.96 10.56 20.49
CA TYR A 357 11.23 10.68 21.22
C TYR A 357 11.60 12.12 21.59
N GLY A 358 10.78 13.11 21.25
CA GLY A 358 11.10 14.53 21.47
C GLY A 358 12.32 15.02 20.69
N VAL A 359 12.61 14.39 19.55
CA VAL A 359 13.70 14.73 18.64
C VAL A 359 13.27 15.88 17.73
N ASP A 360 14.18 16.83 17.47
CA ASP A 360 13.93 17.85 16.47
C ASP A 360 13.88 17.21 15.08
N PRO A 361 12.77 17.32 14.32
CA PRO A 361 12.68 16.77 12.97
C PRO A 361 13.79 17.27 12.04
N ARG A 362 14.40 18.43 12.34
CA ARG A 362 15.54 18.96 11.56
C ARG A 362 16.85 18.18 11.74
N ASP A 363 16.92 17.27 12.72
CA ASP A 363 18.04 16.34 12.85
C ASP A 363 18.00 15.19 11.83
N VAL A 364 16.85 15.00 11.16
CA VAL A 364 16.62 13.97 10.13
C VAL A 364 16.71 14.62 8.75
N ASP A 365 17.62 14.14 7.89
CA ASP A 365 17.86 14.82 6.61
C ASP A 365 16.73 14.59 5.60
N VAL A 366 16.06 13.44 5.67
CA VAL A 366 14.91 13.12 4.81
C VAL A 366 13.81 12.43 5.60
N LEU A 367 12.68 13.12 5.71
CA LEU A 367 11.44 12.62 6.31
C LEU A 367 10.48 12.20 5.20
N MET A 368 10.22 10.91 5.10
CA MET A 368 9.24 10.37 4.17
C MET A 368 7.96 10.00 4.91
N GLY A 369 6.80 10.18 4.27
CA GLY A 369 5.56 9.64 4.78
C GLY A 369 4.50 9.45 3.70
N THR A 370 3.34 8.96 4.12
CA THR A 370 2.20 8.68 3.23
C THR A 370 0.93 9.34 3.72
N PHE A 371 0.10 9.81 2.80
CA PHE A 371 -1.24 10.29 3.10
C PHE A 371 -2.30 9.17 3.11
N THR A 372 -1.92 7.96 2.69
CA THR A 372 -2.85 6.82 2.47
C THR A 372 -3.25 6.08 3.74
N LYS A 373 -2.77 6.48 4.92
CA LYS A 373 -3.01 5.79 6.19
C LYS A 373 -3.72 6.73 7.16
N SER A 374 -2.98 7.30 8.12
CA SER A 374 -3.52 8.17 9.17
C SER A 374 -4.38 9.30 8.62
N PHE A 375 -3.96 9.90 7.50
CA PHE A 375 -4.62 11.08 6.91
C PHE A 375 -5.77 10.76 5.95
N GLY A 376 -6.10 9.47 5.70
CA GLY A 376 -7.27 9.08 4.92
C GLY A 376 -7.32 9.58 3.47
N ALA A 377 -6.20 10.03 2.91
CA ALA A 377 -6.11 10.62 1.57
C ALA A 377 -5.25 9.75 0.63
N ALA A 378 -4.63 10.34 -0.39
CA ALA A 378 -3.75 9.62 -1.30
C ALA A 378 -2.46 10.37 -1.57
N GLY A 379 -1.41 9.61 -1.87
CA GLY A 379 -0.08 10.16 -2.13
C GLY A 379 0.89 9.96 -0.99
N GLY A 380 2.05 10.58 -1.11
CA GLY A 380 3.07 10.63 -0.07
C GLY A 380 3.88 11.91 -0.18
N TYR A 381 4.83 12.09 0.72
CA TYR A 381 5.68 13.26 0.74
C TYR A 381 7.13 12.90 1.06
N ILE A 382 8.02 13.80 0.64
CA ILE A 382 9.38 13.89 1.13
C ILE A 382 9.54 15.29 1.71
N ALA A 383 9.94 15.38 2.96
CA ALA A 383 10.21 16.62 3.66
C ALA A 383 11.66 16.65 4.15
N GLU A 384 12.27 17.82 4.14
CA GLU A 384 13.68 17.99 4.48
C GLU A 384 13.89 19.28 5.29
N PRO A 385 14.88 19.30 6.21
CA PRO A 385 15.30 20.52 6.86
C PRO A 385 16.13 21.37 5.89
N GLY A 386 15.50 22.39 5.32
CA GLY A 386 16.10 23.27 4.31
C GLY A 386 15.11 23.75 3.25
N PRO A 387 15.50 24.75 2.43
CA PRO A 387 14.63 25.29 1.39
C PRO A 387 14.22 24.22 0.37
N SER A 388 12.96 24.26 -0.08
CA SER A 388 12.30 23.30 -0.99
C SER A 388 12.96 23.13 -2.37
N THR A 389 14.04 23.85 -2.61
CA THR A 389 14.73 23.98 -3.89
C THR A 389 15.82 22.95 -4.08
N ASN A 390 15.90 21.88 -3.28
CA ASN A 390 16.85 20.79 -3.53
C ASN A 390 16.60 20.23 -4.95
N PRO A 391 17.44 20.60 -5.95
CA PRO A 391 17.15 20.30 -7.35
C PRO A 391 17.14 18.79 -7.60
N ALA A 392 17.82 18.03 -6.74
CA ALA A 392 17.91 16.58 -6.81
C ALA A 392 16.54 15.92 -6.57
N ILE A 393 15.72 16.43 -5.64
CA ILE A 393 14.37 15.93 -5.39
C ILE A 393 13.36 16.61 -6.32
N SER A 394 13.54 17.91 -6.61
CA SER A 394 12.54 18.71 -7.32
C SER A 394 12.62 18.56 -8.85
N ALA A 395 13.82 18.41 -9.43
CA ALA A 395 14.05 18.40 -10.87
C ALA A 395 14.40 17.01 -11.44
N PHE A 396 15.09 16.15 -10.68
CA PHE A 396 15.48 14.80 -11.14
C PHE A 396 14.53 13.68 -10.74
N ASN A 397 13.45 14.00 -10.03
CA ASN A 397 12.51 12.99 -9.57
C ASN A 397 11.51 12.61 -10.68
N TYR A 398 11.71 11.41 -11.22
CA TYR A 398 10.85 10.81 -12.25
C TYR A 398 9.36 10.80 -11.87
N GLY A 399 9.04 10.67 -10.58
CA GLY A 399 7.66 10.68 -10.09
C GLY A 399 6.98 12.05 -10.17
N ARG A 400 7.75 13.14 -10.13
CA ARG A 400 7.21 14.49 -10.32
C ARG A 400 7.19 14.89 -11.79
N ALA A 401 8.23 14.49 -12.53
CA ALA A 401 8.39 14.87 -13.93
C ALA A 401 7.44 14.13 -14.89
N HIS A 402 7.24 12.82 -14.67
CA HIS A 402 6.56 11.97 -15.64
C HIS A 402 5.28 11.30 -15.12
N ALA A 403 5.03 11.31 -13.82
CA ALA A 403 3.75 10.81 -13.30
C ALA A 403 2.66 11.89 -13.40
N GLY A 404 1.42 11.44 -13.61
CA GLY A 404 0.26 12.31 -13.51
C GLY A 404 0.18 12.97 -12.13
N SER A 405 -0.16 14.25 -12.09
CA SER A 405 -0.26 15.00 -10.85
C SER A 405 -1.31 14.40 -9.90
N PRO A 406 -1.09 14.46 -8.58
CA PRO A 406 -2.09 14.02 -7.60
C PRO A 406 -3.48 14.60 -7.89
N LEU A 407 -4.53 13.81 -7.60
CA LEU A 407 -5.90 14.24 -7.90
C LEU A 407 -6.36 15.35 -6.93
N PRO A 408 -7.08 16.39 -7.40
CA PRO A 408 -7.53 17.51 -6.57
C PRO A 408 -8.29 17.11 -5.29
N ARG A 409 -9.12 16.07 -5.38
CA ARG A 409 -9.87 15.56 -4.21
C ARG A 409 -8.98 15.06 -3.08
N PHE A 410 -7.81 14.50 -3.39
CA PHE A 410 -6.88 13.99 -2.38
C PHE A 410 -6.03 15.09 -1.77
N MET A 411 -5.76 16.14 -2.55
CA MET A 411 -4.94 17.28 -2.12
C MET A 411 -5.67 18.23 -1.16
N THR A 412 -6.98 18.07 -0.96
CA THR A 412 -7.79 18.87 -0.03
C THR A 412 -8.19 18.10 1.22
N ALA A 413 -8.32 16.77 1.17
CA ALA A 413 -8.47 15.98 2.39
C ALA A 413 -7.22 16.02 3.27
N ALA A 414 -6.04 15.88 2.66
CA ALA A 414 -4.79 15.79 3.41
C ALA A 414 -4.47 17.06 4.24
N PRO A 415 -4.64 18.31 3.76
CA PRO A 415 -4.43 19.50 4.57
C PRO A 415 -5.39 19.61 5.75
N GLU A 416 -6.65 19.22 5.58
CA GLU A 416 -7.64 19.19 6.68
C GLU A 416 -7.27 18.14 7.73
N ALA A 417 -6.78 16.97 7.31
CA ALA A 417 -6.31 15.93 8.23
C ALA A 417 -4.99 16.30 8.95
N LEU A 418 -4.23 17.26 8.41
CA LEU A 418 -2.97 17.75 8.99
C LEU A 418 -3.18 18.95 9.94
N ALA A 419 -4.33 19.64 9.83
CA ALA A 419 -4.70 20.76 10.69
C ALA A 419 -5.18 20.26 12.05
#